data_AF-A0A1W0E8K1-F1
#
_entry.id   AF-A0A1W0E8K1-F1
#
_cell.length_a   1.000
_cell.length_b   1.000
_cell.length_c   1.000
_cell.angle_alpha   90.00
_cell.angle_beta   90.00
_cell.angle_gamma   90.00
#
_symmetry.space_group_name_H-M   'P 1'
#
loop_
_entity.id
_entity.type
_entity.pdbx_description
1 polymer ?
#
loop_
_entity_poly.entity_id
_entity_poly.type
_entity_poly.pdbx_seq_one_letter_code
_entity_poly.pdbx_strand_id
1 'polypeptide(L)'
;MGNVFSRPKTINEKLFEYEEQILNTEAKLIQLRRNGISMKFIGIGAVLVPILIAFGVNYFISFLVGFLIISFVILFRIKYKKSCIRMEEYKLKKLKEEQKNFVKNAKEDVNFAKTRRLIEKYETEENKESFFNTVLNKKQTRGEKLANFILANDPNKMYALICNNCGLHNGLIDPLNKDVKFFYCYDCKHKNIRGENKPKKTIEHKIENSITNLSELDESSLSLS
;
A
#
# COMPACT_ATOMS: atom_id res chain seq x y z
N MET A 1 -6.10 24.45 29.13
CA MET A 1 -6.27 23.48 28.02
C MET A 1 -4.89 23.22 27.44
N GLY A 2 -4.25 22.13 27.86
CA GLY A 2 -2.87 21.83 27.50
C GLY A 2 -2.76 21.44 26.03
N ASN A 3 -1.91 22.15 25.28
CA ASN A 3 -1.51 21.75 23.94
C ASN A 3 -0.76 20.43 24.05
N VAL A 4 -1.44 19.33 23.71
CA VAL A 4 -0.81 18.02 23.56
C VAL A 4 0.10 18.14 22.34
N PHE A 5 1.42 18.24 22.58
CA PHE A 5 2.42 18.13 21.54
C PHE A 5 2.26 16.76 20.87
N SER A 6 1.54 16.74 19.75
CA SER A 6 1.45 15.56 18.90
C SER A 6 2.84 15.24 18.38
N ARG A 7 3.32 14.03 18.67
CA ARG A 7 4.59 13.53 18.12
C ARG A 7 4.60 13.71 16.59
N PRO A 8 5.77 13.98 15.98
CA PRO A 8 5.86 14.05 14.53
C PRO A 8 5.43 12.72 13.91
N LYS A 9 4.55 12.78 12.90
CA LYS A 9 4.05 11.59 12.19
C LYS A 9 5.22 10.85 11.52
N THR A 10 5.27 9.54 11.69
CA THR A 10 6.23 8.66 11.03
C THR A 10 6.00 8.61 9.52
N ILE A 11 6.99 8.15 8.77
CA ILE A 11 6.91 8.00 7.30
C ILE A 11 5.68 7.14 6.93
N ASN A 12 5.49 6.01 7.61
CA ASN A 12 4.37 5.09 7.38
C ASN A 12 3.00 5.72 7.69
N GLU A 13 2.89 6.48 8.80
CA GLU A 13 1.66 7.20 9.14
C GLU A 13 1.29 8.25 8.07
N LYS A 14 2.27 8.95 7.49
CA LYS A 14 2.03 9.88 6.37
C LYS A 14 1.64 9.15 5.09
N LEU A 15 2.26 8.01 4.79
CA LEU A 15 1.91 7.18 3.63
C LEU A 15 0.46 6.68 3.73
N PHE A 16 0.07 6.19 4.90
CA PHE A 16 -1.29 5.73 5.16
C PHE A 16 -2.31 6.87 5.03
N GLU A 17 -1.97 8.08 5.50
CA GLU A 17 -2.80 9.26 5.31
C GLU A 17 -2.98 9.65 3.83
N TYR A 18 -1.93 9.55 3.02
CA TYR A 18 -2.05 9.74 1.57
C TYR A 18 -2.96 8.68 0.93
N GLU A 19 -2.83 7.40 1.30
CA GLU A 19 -3.69 6.33 0.80
C GLU A 19 -5.16 6.56 1.18
N GLU A 20 -5.43 6.92 2.42
CA GLU A 20 -6.78 7.24 2.89
C GLU A 20 -7.38 8.41 2.10
N GLN A 21 -6.61 9.49 1.91
CA GLN A 21 -7.06 10.65 1.12
C GLN A 21 -7.31 10.30 -0.35
N ILE A 22 -6.45 9.47 -0.94
CA ILE A 22 -6.62 8.97 -2.32
C ILE A 22 -7.92 8.17 -2.41
N LEU A 23 -8.14 7.21 -1.52
CA LEU A 23 -9.35 6.37 -1.50
C LEU A 23 -10.62 7.21 -1.32
N ASN A 24 -10.62 8.15 -0.38
CA ASN A 24 -11.76 9.05 -0.17
C ASN A 24 -12.06 9.91 -1.41
N THR A 25 -11.01 10.42 -2.06
CA THR A 25 -11.17 11.25 -3.27
C THR A 25 -11.68 10.41 -4.45
N GLU A 26 -11.19 9.18 -4.61
CA GLU A 26 -11.67 8.23 -5.61
C GLU A 26 -13.13 7.83 -5.38
N ALA A 27 -13.50 7.50 -4.14
CA ALA A 27 -14.88 7.20 -3.78
C ALA A 27 -15.82 8.38 -4.08
N LYS A 28 -15.40 9.60 -3.75
CA LYS A 28 -16.14 10.83 -4.06
C LYS A 28 -16.30 11.04 -5.56
N LEU A 29 -15.26 10.79 -6.36
CA LEU A 29 -15.34 10.85 -7.82
C LEU A 29 -16.31 9.83 -8.41
N ILE A 30 -16.28 8.59 -7.90
CA ILE A 30 -17.22 7.53 -8.31
C ILE A 30 -18.65 7.96 -7.98
N GLN A 31 -18.89 8.50 -6.79
CA GLN A 31 -20.20 9.00 -6.38
C GLN A 31 -20.68 10.16 -7.26
N LEU A 32 -19.81 11.14 -7.56
CA LEU A 32 -20.12 12.25 -8.46
C LEU A 32 -20.42 11.76 -9.88
N ARG A 33 -19.70 10.75 -10.37
CA ARG A 33 -19.95 10.16 -11.69
C ARG A 33 -21.28 9.40 -11.73
N ARG A 34 -21.57 8.61 -10.68
CA ARG A 34 -22.79 7.81 -10.54
C ARG A 34 -24.05 8.64 -10.34
N ASN A 35 -23.98 9.73 -9.57
CA ASN A 35 -25.13 10.61 -9.34
C ASN A 35 -25.49 11.35 -10.63
N GLY A 36 -26.52 10.89 -11.33
CA GLY A 36 -27.09 11.55 -12.50
C GLY A 36 -27.55 12.98 -12.20
N ILE A 37 -27.80 13.77 -13.26
CA ILE A 37 -28.36 15.10 -13.12
C ILE A 37 -29.80 14.95 -12.63
N SER A 38 -30.08 15.41 -11.41
CA SER A 38 -31.42 15.33 -10.83
C SER A 38 -32.38 16.23 -11.59
N MET A 39 -33.43 15.63 -12.15
CA MET A 39 -34.48 16.30 -12.94
C MET A 39 -35.50 17.05 -12.08
N LYS A 40 -35.36 17.07 -10.75
CA LYS A 40 -36.31 17.73 -9.82
C LYS A 40 -36.52 19.23 -10.10
N PHE A 41 -35.58 19.87 -10.79
CA PHE A 41 -35.64 21.30 -11.12
C PHE A 41 -36.49 21.61 -12.35
N ILE A 42 -36.96 20.60 -13.09
CA ILE A 42 -37.93 20.78 -14.19
C ILE A 42 -39.25 21.37 -13.67
N GLY A 43 -39.60 21.09 -12.40
CA GLY A 43 -40.80 21.65 -11.77
C GLY A 43 -40.83 23.18 -11.68
N ILE A 44 -39.68 23.86 -11.72
CA ILE A 44 -39.62 25.33 -11.67
C ILE A 44 -40.24 25.94 -12.94
N GLY A 45 -39.99 25.33 -14.10
CA GLY A 45 -40.61 25.78 -15.36
C GLY A 45 -42.13 25.60 -15.36
N ALA A 46 -42.63 24.54 -14.73
CA ALA A 46 -44.07 24.28 -14.60
C ALA A 46 -44.79 25.32 -13.73
N VAL A 47 -44.07 26.00 -12.81
CA VAL A 47 -44.62 27.08 -11.97
C VAL A 47 -44.50 28.45 -12.64
N LEU A 48 -43.42 28.71 -13.39
CA LEU A 48 -43.20 30.01 -14.04
C LEU A 48 -44.16 30.29 -15.21
N VAL A 49 -44.51 29.26 -15.99
CA VAL A 49 -45.43 29.40 -17.14
C VAL A 49 -46.83 29.91 -16.73
N PRO A 50 -47.54 29.32 -15.74
CA PRO A 50 -48.84 29.81 -15.32
C PRO A 50 -48.79 31.21 -14.66
N ILE A 51 -47.69 31.56 -13.99
CA ILE A 51 -47.51 32.91 -13.43
C ILE A 51 -47.47 33.94 -14.56
N LEU A 52 -46.68 33.71 -15.62
CA LEU A 52 -46.59 34.63 -16.76
C LEU A 52 -47.93 34.77 -17.51
N ILE A 53 -48.71 33.69 -17.60
CA ILE A 53 -50.05 33.70 -18.18
C ILE A 53 -51.00 34.58 -17.34
N ALA A 54 -50.93 34.50 -16.01
CA ALA A 54 -51.74 35.32 -15.10
C ALA A 54 -51.45 36.84 -15.24
N PHE A 55 -50.26 37.22 -15.69
CA PHE A 55 -49.89 38.61 -16.00
C PHE A 55 -50.29 39.06 -17.41
N GLY A 56 -51.01 38.24 -18.18
CA GLY A 56 -51.51 38.60 -19.51
C GLY A 56 -50.51 38.44 -20.65
N VAL A 57 -49.39 37.75 -20.42
CA VAL A 57 -48.40 37.44 -21.47
C VAL A 57 -48.96 36.37 -22.41
N ASN A 58 -48.73 36.52 -23.72
CA ASN A 58 -49.17 35.55 -24.72
C ASN A 58 -48.60 34.14 -24.42
N TYR A 59 -49.45 33.12 -24.53
CA TYR A 59 -49.13 31.72 -24.22
C TYR A 59 -47.86 31.23 -24.93
N PHE A 60 -47.71 31.57 -26.22
CA PHE A 60 -46.55 31.15 -27.01
C PHE A 60 -45.23 31.73 -26.47
N ILE A 61 -45.26 32.99 -26.05
CA ILE A 61 -44.09 33.68 -25.51
C ILE A 61 -43.72 33.10 -24.14
N SER A 62 -44.70 32.86 -23.26
CA SER A 62 -44.48 32.26 -21.94
C SER A 62 -43.84 30.87 -22.03
N PHE A 63 -44.24 30.05 -23.01
CA PHE A 63 -43.65 28.72 -23.22
C PHE A 63 -42.20 28.80 -23.73
N LEU A 64 -41.91 29.68 -24.69
CA LEU A 64 -40.56 29.90 -25.19
C LEU A 64 -39.60 30.34 -24.09
N VAL A 65 -40.02 31.30 -23.26
CA VAL A 65 -39.22 31.79 -22.13
C VAL A 65 -38.98 30.65 -21.11
N GLY A 66 -40.00 29.86 -20.79
CA GLY A 66 -39.87 28.69 -19.93
C GLY A 66 -38.85 27.67 -20.46
N PHE A 67 -38.91 27.33 -21.75
CA PHE A 67 -37.98 26.39 -22.38
C PHE A 67 -36.53 26.89 -22.36
N LEU A 68 -36.30 28.18 -22.65
CA LEU A 68 -34.96 28.78 -22.61
C LEU A 68 -34.37 28.76 -21.19
N ILE A 69 -35.18 29.07 -20.17
CA ILE A 69 -34.74 29.02 -18.77
C ILE A 69 -34.38 27.58 -18.36
N ILE A 70 -35.23 26.60 -18.68
CA ILE A 70 -34.96 25.18 -18.36
C ILE A 70 -33.67 24.71 -19.07
N SER A 71 -33.53 25.01 -20.35
CA SER A 71 -32.35 24.66 -21.15
C SER A 71 -31.07 25.26 -20.55
N PHE A 72 -31.10 26.55 -20.19
CA PHE A 72 -29.98 27.23 -19.55
C PHE A 72 -29.59 26.56 -18.21
N VAL A 73 -30.57 26.24 -17.36
CA VAL A 73 -30.34 25.56 -16.07
C VAL A 73 -29.71 24.18 -16.27
N ILE A 74 -30.19 23.39 -17.24
CA ILE A 74 -29.65 22.07 -17.56
C ILE A 74 -28.19 22.18 -18.02
N LEU A 75 -27.91 23.07 -18.98
CA LEU A 75 -26.55 23.28 -19.51
C LEU A 75 -25.59 23.77 -18.42
N PHE A 76 -26.03 24.71 -17.57
CA PHE A 76 -25.25 25.19 -16.44
C PHE A 76 -24.92 24.06 -15.46
N ARG A 77 -25.89 23.20 -15.12
CA ARG A 77 -25.68 22.04 -14.23
C ARG A 77 -24.72 21.03 -14.83
N ILE A 78 -24.82 20.73 -16.13
CA ILE A 78 -23.87 19.85 -16.83
C ILE A 78 -22.45 20.42 -16.74
N LYS A 79 -22.29 21.71 -17.08
CA LYS A 79 -20.98 22.38 -17.01
C LYS A 79 -20.42 22.41 -15.60
N TYR A 80 -21.24 22.77 -14.61
CA TYR A 80 -20.85 22.80 -13.21
C TYR A 80 -20.36 21.43 -12.72
N LYS A 81 -21.14 20.37 -12.97
CA LYS A 81 -20.78 19.00 -12.62
C LYS A 81 -19.47 18.56 -13.29
N LYS A 82 -19.32 18.82 -14.59
CA LYS A 82 -18.09 18.53 -15.33
C LYS A 82 -16.89 19.28 -14.73
N SER A 83 -17.10 20.52 -14.29
CA SER A 83 -16.05 21.30 -13.63
C SER A 83 -15.66 20.73 -12.26
N CYS A 84 -16.64 20.34 -11.43
CA CYS A 84 -16.37 19.68 -10.15
C CYS A 84 -15.58 18.37 -10.31
N ILE A 85 -15.96 17.55 -11.29
CA ILE A 85 -15.24 16.31 -11.59
C ILE A 85 -13.78 16.60 -11.96
N ARG A 86 -13.53 17.57 -12.86
CA ARG A 86 -12.16 17.96 -13.24
C ARG A 86 -11.33 18.45 -12.06
N MET A 87 -11.94 19.20 -11.15
CA MET A 87 -11.25 19.70 -9.95
C MET A 87 -10.83 18.54 -9.03
N GLU A 88 -11.72 17.59 -8.79
CA GLU A 88 -11.41 16.41 -7.97
C GLU A 88 -10.41 15.46 -8.65
N GLU A 89 -10.48 15.30 -9.98
CA GLU A 89 -9.48 14.55 -10.75
C GLU A 89 -8.08 15.20 -10.66
N TYR A 90 -8.02 16.53 -10.72
CA TYR A 90 -6.78 17.28 -10.51
C TYR A 90 -6.23 17.08 -9.09
N LYS A 91 -7.09 17.16 -8.08
CA LYS A 91 -6.72 16.92 -6.67
C LYS A 91 -6.18 15.50 -6.47
N LEU A 92 -6.85 14.50 -7.02
CA LEU A 92 -6.40 13.11 -6.98
C LEU A 92 -5.02 12.93 -7.63
N LYS A 93 -4.82 13.52 -8.80
CA LYS A 93 -3.53 13.48 -9.51
C LYS A 93 -2.42 14.09 -8.65
N LYS A 94 -2.68 15.25 -8.04
CA LYS A 94 -1.74 15.94 -7.16
C LYS A 94 -1.38 15.09 -5.93
N LEU A 95 -2.37 14.50 -5.26
CA LEU A 95 -2.14 13.61 -4.11
C LEU A 95 -1.27 12.40 -4.47
N LYS A 96 -1.51 11.76 -5.62
CA LYS A 96 -0.70 10.63 -6.10
C LYS A 96 0.74 11.06 -6.42
N GLU A 97 0.92 12.25 -6.97
CA GLU A 97 2.25 12.81 -7.24
C GLU A 97 3.00 13.15 -5.95
N GLU A 98 2.32 13.77 -4.97
CA GLU A 98 2.87 14.03 -3.63
C GLU A 98 3.27 12.74 -2.92
N GLN A 99 2.42 11.70 -2.95
CA GLN A 99 2.74 10.38 -2.40
C GLN A 99 3.98 9.78 -3.08
N LYS A 100 4.06 9.84 -4.42
CA LYS A 100 5.20 9.32 -5.18
C LYS A 100 6.50 10.07 -4.86
N ASN A 101 6.44 11.39 -4.76
CA ASN A 101 7.58 12.23 -4.41
C ASN A 101 8.02 11.98 -2.96
N PHE A 102 7.06 11.81 -2.04
CA PHE A 102 7.37 11.46 -0.66
C PHE A 102 8.08 10.11 -0.56
N VAL A 103 7.62 9.10 -1.30
CA VAL A 103 8.31 7.80 -1.40
C VAL A 103 9.71 7.93 -2.00
N LYS A 104 9.88 8.76 -3.03
CA LYS A 104 11.20 9.02 -3.63
C LYS A 104 12.15 9.67 -2.63
N ASN A 105 11.71 10.73 -1.94
CA ASN A 105 12.49 11.42 -0.92
C ASN A 105 12.80 10.49 0.25
N ALA A 106 11.83 9.69 0.71
CA ALA A 106 12.07 8.68 1.72
C ALA A 106 13.17 7.71 1.26
N LYS A 107 13.12 7.20 0.03
CA LYS A 107 14.19 6.33 -0.53
C LYS A 107 15.56 7.01 -0.62
N GLU A 108 15.60 8.32 -0.87
CA GLU A 108 16.83 9.11 -0.92
C GLU A 108 17.39 9.41 0.47
N ASP A 109 16.53 9.71 1.45
CA ASP A 109 16.90 9.87 2.87
C ASP A 109 17.34 8.53 3.50
N VAL A 110 16.75 7.41 3.05
CA VAL A 110 17.25 6.05 3.36
C VAL A 110 18.39 5.63 2.43
N ASN A 111 18.99 6.53 1.63
CA ASN A 111 20.28 6.27 1.00
C ASN A 111 21.42 6.31 2.03
N PHE A 112 21.20 5.58 3.13
CA PHE A 112 22.19 4.90 3.94
C PHE A 112 23.37 4.44 3.08
N ALA A 113 23.18 4.00 1.84
CA ALA A 113 24.27 3.62 0.95
C ALA A 113 25.27 4.76 0.65
N LYS A 114 24.83 6.01 0.47
CA LYS A 114 25.76 7.15 0.29
C LYS A 114 26.44 7.51 1.61
N THR A 115 25.67 7.57 2.70
CA THR A 115 26.19 7.87 4.04
C THR A 115 27.17 6.79 4.52
N ARG A 116 26.85 5.52 4.28
CA ARG A 116 27.68 4.34 4.53
C ARG A 116 28.98 4.42 3.74
N ARG A 117 28.94 4.74 2.44
CA ARG A 117 30.15 4.88 1.62
C ARG A 117 31.07 5.99 2.11
N LEU A 118 30.50 7.10 2.60
CA LEU A 118 31.29 8.19 3.16
C LEU A 118 31.89 7.80 4.51
N ILE A 119 31.11 7.16 5.38
CA ILE A 119 31.58 6.65 6.67
C ILE A 119 32.66 5.58 6.48
N GLU A 120 32.45 4.60 5.60
CA GLU A 120 33.44 3.57 5.29
C GLU A 120 34.75 4.18 4.76
N LYS A 121 34.68 5.28 3.99
CA LYS A 121 35.85 5.91 3.36
C LYS A 121 36.62 6.88 4.27
N TYR A 122 35.95 7.55 5.21
CA TYR A 122 36.54 8.69 5.94
C TYR A 122 36.52 8.55 7.47
N GLU A 123 35.76 7.63 8.06
CA GLU A 123 35.74 7.43 9.52
C GLU A 123 36.80 6.42 9.99
N THR A 124 37.13 6.47 11.28
CA THR A 124 37.95 5.47 11.97
C THR A 124 37.12 4.26 12.36
N GLU A 125 37.75 3.09 12.56
CA GLU A 125 37.03 1.84 12.85
C GLU A 125 36.14 1.91 14.10
N GLU A 126 36.59 2.55 15.19
CA GLU A 126 35.78 2.74 16.41
C GLU A 126 34.51 3.58 16.14
N ASN A 127 34.63 4.64 15.36
CA ASN A 127 33.51 5.52 15.03
C ASN A 127 32.54 4.86 14.04
N LYS A 128 33.04 4.03 13.11
CA LYS A 128 32.21 3.19 12.24
C LYS A 128 31.35 2.25 13.07
N GLU A 129 31.96 1.50 13.99
CA GLU A 129 31.25 0.56 14.85
C GLU A 129 30.20 1.28 15.71
N SER A 130 30.56 2.40 16.34
CA SER A 130 29.63 3.22 17.13
C SER A 130 28.43 3.71 16.31
N PHE A 131 28.68 4.21 15.09
CA PHE A 131 27.62 4.66 14.18
C PHE A 131 26.69 3.51 13.76
N PHE A 132 27.24 2.38 13.29
CA PHE A 132 26.42 1.25 12.86
C PHE A 132 25.69 0.60 14.05
N ASN A 133 26.32 0.52 15.22
CA ASN A 133 25.67 0.05 16.44
C ASN A 133 24.51 0.98 16.85
N THR A 134 24.63 2.30 16.68
CA THR A 134 23.53 3.23 16.96
C THR A 134 22.37 3.07 15.97
N VAL A 135 22.67 2.82 14.69
CA VAL A 135 21.66 2.56 13.65
C VAL A 135 20.96 1.21 13.87
N LEU A 136 21.71 0.16 14.24
CA LEU A 136 21.20 -1.19 14.54
C LEU A 136 20.43 -1.23 15.86
N ASN A 137 20.88 -0.49 16.87
CA ASN A 137 20.22 -0.36 18.18
C ASN A 137 19.12 0.70 18.19
N LYS A 138 18.80 1.31 17.03
CA LYS A 138 17.61 2.16 16.89
C LYS A 138 16.38 1.29 17.14
N LYS A 139 15.94 1.34 18.40
CA LYS A 139 14.93 0.46 18.99
C LYS A 139 13.67 0.49 18.15
N GLN A 140 13.34 -0.64 17.51
CA GLN A 140 12.06 -0.80 16.81
C GLN A 140 10.94 -0.38 17.75
N THR A 141 10.18 0.62 17.34
CA THR A 141 9.07 1.11 18.14
C THR A 141 8.00 0.03 18.22
N ARG A 142 7.16 0.06 19.27
CA ARG A 142 6.07 -0.92 19.41
C ARG A 142 5.16 -1.00 18.17
N GLY A 143 5.07 0.08 17.39
CA GLY A 143 4.36 0.13 16.11
C GLY A 143 5.02 -0.69 15.00
N GLU A 144 6.36 -0.72 14.90
CA GLU A 144 7.08 -1.55 13.93
C GLU A 144 7.03 -3.03 14.30
N LYS A 145 7.04 -3.35 15.61
CA LYS A 145 6.79 -4.73 16.08
C LYS A 145 5.36 -5.17 15.78
N LEU A 146 4.39 -4.27 15.91
CA LEU A 146 3.00 -4.55 15.58
C LEU A 146 2.78 -4.65 14.06
N ALA A 147 3.45 -3.82 13.27
CA ALA A 147 3.45 -3.94 11.81
C ALA A 147 4.09 -5.26 11.38
N ASN A 148 5.21 -5.67 11.97
CA ASN A 148 5.80 -6.99 11.75
C ASN A 148 4.90 -8.13 12.26
N PHE A 149 4.11 -7.94 13.32
CA PHE A 149 3.16 -8.95 13.80
C PHE A 149 1.91 -9.05 12.90
N ILE A 150 1.42 -7.91 12.38
CA ILE A 150 0.27 -7.83 11.48
C ILE A 150 0.66 -8.25 10.04
N LEU A 151 1.90 -7.98 9.62
CA LEU A 151 2.42 -8.24 8.27
C LEU A 151 3.28 -9.51 8.16
N ALA A 152 3.82 -10.06 9.25
CA ALA A 152 4.77 -11.15 9.16
C ALA A 152 4.36 -12.35 10.01
N ASN A 153 4.16 -13.47 9.32
CA ASN A 153 4.99 -14.59 9.70
C ASN A 153 6.43 -14.23 9.33
N ASP A 154 7.32 -14.25 10.32
CA ASP A 154 8.77 -13.99 10.22
C ASP A 154 9.35 -14.44 8.86
N PRO A 155 9.98 -13.55 8.05
CA PRO A 155 10.52 -13.89 6.73
C PRO A 155 11.48 -15.09 6.75
N ASN A 156 12.17 -15.31 7.88
CA ASN A 156 13.10 -16.42 8.07
C ASN A 156 12.39 -17.77 8.27
N LYS A 157 11.07 -17.77 8.50
CA LYS A 157 10.24 -18.97 8.72
C LYS A 157 9.32 -19.28 7.53
N MET A 158 9.39 -18.49 6.46
CA MET A 158 8.59 -18.68 5.25
C MET A 158 9.34 -19.50 4.21
N TYR A 159 8.62 -20.26 3.38
CA TYR A 159 9.18 -20.95 2.23
C TYR A 159 9.10 -20.09 0.98
N ALA A 160 10.18 -20.09 0.20
CA ALA A 160 10.24 -19.43 -1.10
C ALA A 160 9.45 -20.22 -2.16
N LEU A 161 8.57 -19.53 -2.89
CA LEU A 161 7.84 -20.08 -4.03
C LEU A 161 8.71 -20.01 -5.29
N ILE A 162 9.59 -20.98 -5.46
CA ILE A 162 10.49 -21.07 -6.61
C ILE A 162 9.83 -21.87 -7.72
N CYS A 163 9.82 -21.33 -8.95
CA CYS A 163 9.27 -22.06 -10.09
C CYS A 163 10.20 -23.20 -10.52
N ASN A 164 9.66 -24.41 -10.66
CA ASN A 164 10.42 -25.59 -11.09
C ASN A 164 10.80 -25.59 -12.58
N ASN A 165 10.17 -24.74 -13.40
CA ASN A 165 10.45 -24.65 -14.83
C ASN A 165 11.51 -23.58 -15.16
N CYS A 166 11.38 -22.38 -14.58
CA CYS A 166 12.29 -21.26 -14.90
C CYS A 166 13.14 -20.77 -13.71
N GLY A 167 12.98 -21.32 -12.51
CA GLY A 167 13.76 -20.94 -11.32
C GLY A 167 13.40 -19.60 -10.69
N LEU A 168 12.40 -18.88 -11.22
CA LEU A 168 12.04 -17.56 -10.74
C LEU A 168 11.37 -17.61 -9.35
N HIS A 169 11.68 -16.62 -8.51
CA HIS A 169 11.08 -16.45 -7.18
C HIS A 169 9.71 -15.74 -7.28
N ASN A 170 8.64 -16.39 -6.82
CA ASN A 170 7.25 -15.91 -6.91
C ASN A 170 6.68 -15.44 -5.56
N GLY A 171 7.55 -15.22 -4.57
CA GLY A 171 7.19 -14.72 -3.24
C GLY A 171 7.41 -15.74 -2.13
N LEU A 172 6.94 -15.39 -0.94
CA LEU A 172 7.09 -16.17 0.28
C LEU A 172 5.72 -16.70 0.74
N ILE A 173 5.70 -17.91 1.30
CA ILE A 173 4.51 -18.50 1.89
C ILE A 173 4.81 -19.11 3.27
N ASP A 174 3.86 -18.99 4.20
CA ASP A 174 3.93 -19.71 5.47
C ASP A 174 3.84 -21.22 5.23
N PRO A 175 4.80 -22.03 5.72
CA PRO A 175 4.74 -23.49 5.66
C PRO A 175 3.42 -24.07 6.19
N LEU A 176 2.80 -23.43 7.19
CA LEU A 176 1.55 -23.89 7.80
C LEU A 176 0.29 -23.54 7.00
N ASN A 177 0.39 -22.63 6.02
CA ASN A 177 -0.74 -22.25 5.19
C ASN A 177 -1.10 -23.40 4.23
N LYS A 178 -2.18 -24.12 4.51
CA LYS A 178 -2.64 -25.27 3.69
C LYS A 178 -3.55 -24.88 2.52
N ASP A 179 -3.94 -23.62 2.44
CA ASP A 179 -4.93 -23.14 1.47
C ASP A 179 -4.34 -23.04 0.06
N VAL A 180 -3.03 -22.82 -0.04
CA VAL A 180 -2.32 -22.72 -1.32
C VAL A 180 -1.62 -24.05 -1.64
N LYS A 181 -2.28 -24.87 -2.46
CA LYS A 181 -1.76 -26.16 -2.95
C LYS A 181 -0.92 -26.06 -4.23
N PHE A 182 -1.07 -24.98 -4.98
CA PHE A 182 -0.32 -24.73 -6.21
C PHE A 182 -0.23 -23.23 -6.47
N PHE A 183 0.75 -22.81 -7.29
CA PHE A 183 0.84 -21.46 -7.80
C PHE A 183 1.25 -21.47 -9.27
N TYR A 184 0.83 -20.44 -10.01
CA TYR A 184 1.30 -20.21 -11.37
C TYR A 184 2.47 -19.23 -11.35
N CYS A 185 3.55 -19.55 -12.05
CA CYS A 185 4.66 -18.61 -12.18
C CYS A 185 4.20 -17.36 -12.95
N TYR A 186 4.49 -16.16 -12.44
CA TYR A 186 4.05 -14.93 -13.11
C TYR A 186 4.79 -14.68 -14.44
N ASP A 187 5.97 -15.27 -14.62
CA ASP A 187 6.80 -15.17 -15.82
C ASP A 187 6.43 -16.25 -16.85
N CYS A 188 6.82 -17.51 -16.62
CA CYS A 188 6.61 -18.60 -17.60
C CYS A 188 5.22 -19.25 -17.56
N LYS A 189 4.32 -18.82 -16.66
CA LYS A 189 2.96 -19.39 -16.46
C LYS A 189 2.91 -20.88 -16.12
N HIS A 190 4.05 -21.51 -15.81
CA HIS A 190 4.09 -22.91 -15.38
C HIS A 190 3.34 -23.10 -14.05
N LYS A 191 2.56 -24.18 -13.96
CA LYS A 191 1.82 -24.55 -12.74
C LYS A 191 2.75 -25.34 -11.82
N ASN A 192 3.08 -24.76 -10.67
CA ASN A 192 3.93 -25.40 -9.66
C ASN A 192 3.02 -25.98 -8.56
N ILE A 193 3.07 -27.28 -8.37
CA ILE A 193 2.31 -27.97 -7.33
C ILE A 193 3.16 -28.01 -6.06
N ARG A 194 2.57 -27.66 -4.93
CA ARG A 194 3.22 -27.75 -3.63
C ARG A 194 3.08 -29.18 -3.13
N GLY A 195 4.19 -29.93 -3.14
CA GLY A 195 4.24 -31.24 -2.49
C GLY A 195 4.13 -31.09 -0.98
N GLU A 196 3.51 -32.06 -0.31
CA GLU A 196 3.58 -32.22 1.15
C GLU A 196 5.00 -32.61 1.56
N ASN A 197 5.93 -31.67 1.42
CA ASN A 197 7.28 -31.87 1.91
C ASN A 197 7.22 -31.68 3.42
N LYS A 198 7.01 -32.79 4.15
CA LYS A 198 7.44 -32.86 5.56
C LYS A 198 8.87 -32.32 5.61
N PRO A 199 9.22 -31.46 6.58
CA PRO A 199 10.58 -30.97 6.70
C PRO A 199 11.50 -32.19 6.76
N LYS A 200 12.34 -32.38 5.74
CA LYS A 200 13.42 -33.34 5.81
C LYS A 200 14.33 -32.85 6.93
N LYS A 201 14.21 -33.44 8.12
CA LYS A 201 15.28 -33.51 9.12
C LYS A 201 16.45 -34.22 8.45
N THR A 202 17.21 -33.50 7.64
CA THR A 202 18.38 -33.99 6.94
C THR A 202 19.17 -32.73 6.64
N ILE A 203 19.92 -32.18 7.60
CA ILE A 203 21.37 -32.43 7.67
C ILE A 203 21.93 -32.27 9.10
N GLU A 204 21.22 -31.65 10.04
CA GLU A 204 21.74 -31.42 11.40
C GLU A 204 21.91 -32.71 12.22
N HIS A 205 21.02 -33.70 12.06
CA HIS A 205 21.12 -34.98 12.80
C HIS A 205 22.22 -35.94 12.35
N LYS A 206 22.82 -35.72 11.17
CA LYS A 206 23.90 -36.60 10.68
C LYS A 206 25.26 -36.17 11.22
N ILE A 207 25.41 -34.89 11.58
CA ILE A 207 26.65 -34.34 12.13
C ILE A 207 26.75 -34.68 13.63
N GLU A 208 25.67 -34.55 14.40
CA GLU A 208 25.65 -34.97 15.82
C GLU A 208 25.92 -36.46 16.02
N ASN A 209 25.38 -37.33 15.15
CA ASN A 209 25.63 -38.77 15.23
C ASN A 209 27.03 -39.18 14.72
N SER A 210 27.73 -38.31 13.97
CA SER A 210 29.10 -38.58 13.54
C SER A 210 30.13 -38.08 14.56
N ILE A 211 29.80 -37.02 15.31
CA ILE A 211 30.65 -36.45 16.36
C ILE A 211 30.59 -37.29 17.64
N THR A 212 29.41 -37.80 18.01
CA THR A 212 29.24 -38.69 19.18
C THR A 212 29.97 -40.02 19.04
N ASN A 213 30.01 -40.60 17.84
CA ASN A 213 30.76 -41.82 17.56
C ASN A 213 32.30 -41.62 17.51
N LEU A 214 32.78 -40.37 17.42
CA LEU A 214 34.21 -40.07 17.45
C LEU A 214 34.71 -39.80 18.88
N SER A 215 33.84 -39.32 19.78
CA SER A 215 34.16 -39.08 21.19
C SER A 215 34.12 -40.33 22.08
N GLU A 216 33.45 -41.41 21.68
CA GLU A 216 33.40 -42.66 22.47
C GLU A 216 34.60 -43.60 22.23
N LEU A 217 35.45 -43.34 21.24
CA LEU A 217 36.64 -44.15 20.99
C LEU A 217 37.90 -43.65 21.73
N ASP A 218 37.92 -42.41 22.21
CA ASP A 218 39.08 -41.84 22.92
C ASP A 218 39.04 -42.06 24.45
N GLU A 219 37.88 -42.32 25.07
CA GLU A 219 37.81 -42.58 26.52
C GLU A 219 38.11 -44.04 26.92
N SER A 220 38.16 -44.98 25.97
CA SER A 220 38.43 -46.40 26.26
C SER A 220 39.92 -46.80 26.22
N SER A 221 40.83 -45.89 25.84
CA SER A 221 42.27 -46.19 25.71
C SER A 221 43.16 -45.68 26.86
N LEU A 222 42.60 -45.03 27.88
CA LEU A 222 43.38 -44.43 28.99
C LEU A 222 43.13 -45.05 30.37
N SER A 223 42.70 -46.32 30.44
CA SER A 223 42.52 -47.04 31.73
C SER A 223 43.10 -48.46 31.74
N LEU A 224 44.20 -48.71 31.03
CA LEU A 224 45.01 -49.93 31.18
C LEU A 224 46.47 -49.72 30.76
N SER A 225 47.26 -49.10 31.64
CA SER A 225 48.70 -49.32 31.83
C SER A 225 49.21 -48.50 33.00
#